data_AF-A0A9X2MDS0-F1
#
_entry.id   AF-A0A9X2MDS0-F1
#
_cell.length_a   1.000
_cell.length_b   1.000
_cell.length_c   1.000
_cell.angle_alpha   90.00
_cell.angle_beta   90.00
_cell.angle_gamma   90.00
#
_symmetry.space_group_name_H-M   'P 1'
#
loop_
_entity.id
_entity.type
_entity.pdbx_description
1 polymer ?
#
loop_
_entity_poly.entity_id
_entity_poly.type
_entity_poly.pdbx_seq_one_letter_code
_entity_poly.pdbx_strand_id
1 'polypeptide(L)' 'MQYPSDLNPEDKVITDNFTQLSELLGANYRHFLRIVDKLCSKNTIKKEKQSLVILDRSALSEIAVDLYN' A
#
# COMPACT_ATOMS: atom_id res chain seq x y z
N MET A 1 10.95 17.40 -4.81
CA MET A 1 10.75 16.28 -3.87
C MET A 1 11.51 15.11 -4.44
N GLN A 2 12.68 14.78 -3.87
CA GLN A 2 13.49 13.65 -4.33
C GLN A 2 13.04 12.42 -3.56
N TYR A 3 12.55 11.39 -4.24
CA TYR A 3 12.34 10.09 -3.61
C TYR A 3 13.71 9.47 -3.26
N PRO A 4 13.80 8.64 -2.21
CA PRO A 4 14.89 7.68 -2.05
C PRO A 4 15.24 7.01 -3.40
N SER A 5 16.54 6.86 -3.68
CA SER A 5 17.08 6.41 -4.99
C SER A 5 16.65 5.00 -5.42
N ASP A 6 16.00 4.28 -4.52
CA ASP A 6 15.54 2.90 -4.58
C ASP A 6 14.03 2.75 -4.84
N LEU A 7 13.27 3.85 -4.93
CA LEU A 7 11.83 3.82 -5.23
C LEU A 7 11.55 4.08 -6.71
N ASN A 8 10.93 3.11 -7.38
CA ASN A 8 10.51 3.27 -8.77
C ASN A 8 9.16 4.02 -8.84
N PRO A 9 8.86 4.74 -9.93
CA PRO A 9 7.55 5.37 -10.12
C PRO A 9 6.37 4.39 -9.96
N GLU A 10 6.53 3.11 -10.34
CA GLU A 10 5.53 2.07 -10.14
C GLU A 10 5.28 1.67 -8.67
N ASP A 11 6.13 2.09 -7.74
CA ASP A 11 5.97 1.81 -6.31
C ASP A 11 5.01 2.79 -5.61
N LYS A 12 4.43 3.73 -6.36
CA LYS A 12 3.48 4.71 -5.83
C LYS A 12 2.09 4.50 -6.42
N VAL A 13 1.16 4.11 -5.55
CA VAL A 13 -0.27 4.06 -5.88
C VAL A 13 -0.87 5.43 -5.57
N ILE A 14 -1.25 6.17 -6.62
CA ILE A 14 -1.97 7.44 -6.51
C ILE A 14 -3.46 7.16 -6.33
N THR A 15 -4.10 7.87 -5.42
CA THR A 15 -5.53 7.75 -5.17
C THR A 15 -6.13 9.08 -4.71
N ASP A 16 -7.35 9.38 -5.13
CA ASP A 16 -8.07 10.59 -4.68
C ASP A 16 -8.34 10.51 -3.17
N ASN A 17 -8.72 9.33 -2.69
CA ASN A 17 -8.89 9.04 -1.27
C ASN A 17 -8.91 7.53 -0.98
N PHE A 18 -8.67 7.18 0.28
CA PHE A 18 -8.65 5.79 0.73
C PHE A 18 -10.00 5.06 0.67
N THR A 19 -11.12 5.78 0.58
CA THR A 19 -12.44 5.17 0.41
C THR A 19 -12.54 4.51 -0.96
N GLN A 20 -12.24 5.26 -2.03
CA GLN A 20 -12.25 4.72 -3.39
C GLN A 20 -11.25 3.57 -3.57
N LEU A 21 -10.06 3.68 -2.98
CA LEU A 21 -9.08 2.60 -3.03
C LEU A 21 -9.59 1.33 -2.33
N SER A 22 -10.31 1.47 -1.21
CA SER A 22 -10.93 0.32 -0.54
C SER A 22 -12.03 -0.33 -1.38
N GLU A 23 -12.85 0.47 -2.05
CA GLU A 23 -13.91 -0.01 -2.95
C GLU A 23 -13.33 -0.75 -4.16
N LEU A 24 -12.28 -0.20 -4.79
CA LEU A 24 -11.58 -0.83 -5.91
C LEU A 24 -11.02 -2.21 -5.53
N LEU A 25 -10.53 -2.35 -4.30
CA LEU A 25 -9.98 -3.60 -3.78
C LEU A 25 -11.06 -4.54 -3.21
N GLY A 26 -12.35 -4.20 -3.34
CA GLY A 26 -13.46 -5.01 -2.84
C GLY A 26 -13.50 -5.13 -1.31
N ALA A 27 -12.83 -4.24 -0.59
CA ALA A 27 -12.74 -4.27 0.86
C ALA A 27 -13.63 -3.19 1.49
N ASN A 28 -14.24 -3.49 2.64
CA ASN A 28 -14.85 -2.43 3.43
C ASN A 28 -13.76 -1.49 3.99
N TYR A 29 -14.07 -0.19 4.04
CA TYR A 29 -13.12 0.85 4.42
C TYR A 29 -12.38 0.59 5.75
N ARG A 30 -13.09 0.13 6.78
CA ARG A 30 -12.48 -0.14 8.10
C ARG A 30 -11.48 -1.30 8.05
N HIS A 31 -11.80 -2.36 7.30
CA HIS A 31 -10.88 -3.48 7.14
C HIS A 31 -9.66 -3.05 6.33
N PHE A 32 -9.86 -2.35 5.22
CA PHE A 32 -8.79 -1.77 4.42
C PHE A 32 -7.83 -0.93 5.27
N LEU A 33 -8.34 0.02 6.06
CA LEU A 33 -7.51 0.86 6.92
C LEU A 33 -6.69 0.05 7.93
N ARG A 34 -7.28 -0.98 8.55
CA ARG A 34 -6.53 -1.85 9.48
C ARG A 34 -5.37 -2.56 8.80
N ILE A 35 -5.56 -3.02 7.56
CA ILE A 35 -4.50 -3.66 6.79
C ILE A 35 -3.42 -2.63 6.40
N VAL A 36 -3.82 -1.45 5.91
CA VAL A 36 -2.89 -0.37 5.58
C VAL A 36 -2.04 0.03 6.79
N ASP A 37 -2.67 0.24 7.95
CA ASP A 37 -1.95 0.62 9.16
C ASP A 37 -1.02 -0.50 9.65
N LYS A 38 -1.40 -1.78 9.49
CA LYS A 38 -0.55 -2.94 9.78
C LYS A 38 0.67 -3.03 8.83
N LEU A 39 0.49 -2.69 7.55
CA LEU A 39 1.59 -2.63 6.59
C LEU A 39 2.50 -1.42 6.84
N CYS A 40 1.93 -0.29 7.27
CA CYS A 40 2.69 0.88 7.70
C CYS A 40 3.55 0.59 8.94
N SER A 41 3.01 -0.10 9.94
CA SER A 41 3.77 -0.43 11.16
C SER A 41 4.93 -1.40 10.90
N LYS A 42 4.86 -2.17 9.81
CA LYS A 42 5.93 -3.05 9.33
C LYS A 42 6.93 -2.36 8.40
N ASN A 43 6.76 -1.08 8.10
CA ASN A 43 7.51 -0.36 7.06
C ASN A 43 7.43 -1.03 5.66
N THR A 44 6.35 -1.77 5.37
CA THR A 44 6.15 -2.36 4.04
C THR A 44 5.59 -1.34 3.06
N ILE A 45 4.70 -0.47 3.54
CA ILE A 45 4.17 0.67 2.79
C ILE A 45 4.19 1.92 3.67
N LYS A 46 4.04 3.09 3.05
CA LYS A 46 3.85 4.37 3.71
C LYS A 46 2.58 5.03 3.20
N LYS A 47 1.75 5.47 4.13
CA LYS A 47 0.59 6.32 3.84
C LYS A 47 1.02 7.77 3.65
N GLU A 48 0.66 8.35 2.51
CA GLU A 48 0.74 9.79 2.25
C GLU A 48 -0.66 10.34 1.95
N LYS A 49 -0.80 11.66 1.89
CA LYS A 49 -2.13 12.32 1.86
C LYS A 49 -3.05 11.81 0.75
N GLN A 50 -2.51 11.45 -0.42
CA GLN A 50 -3.24 10.99 -1.61
C GLN A 50 -2.50 9.84 -2.32
N SER A 51 -1.76 9.04 -1.55
CA SER A 51 -1.03 7.91 -2.12
C SER A 51 -0.61 6.90 -1.07
N LEU A 52 -0.39 5.67 -1.53
CA LEU A 52 0.41 4.68 -0.83
C LEU A 52 1.74 4.55 -1.56
N VAL A 53 2.84 4.57 -0.80
CA VAL A 53 4.19 4.32 -1.32
C VAL A 53 4.63 2.96 -0.82
N ILE A 54 4.99 2.06 -1.72
CA ILE A 54 5.55 0.74 -1.40
C ILE A 54 7.00 0.99 -1.00
N LEU A 55 7.36 0.63 0.22
CA LEU A 55 8.73 0.77 0.75
C LEU A 55 9.52 -0.53 0.61
N ASP A 56 8.82 -1.67 0.68
CA ASP A 56 9.39 -3.01 0.52
C ASP A 56 8.49 -3.85 -0.39
N ARG A 57 8.86 -3.90 -1.67
CA ARG A 57 8.12 -4.65 -2.69
C ARG A 57 8.21 -6.17 -2.49
N SER A 58 9.35 -6.66 -2.00
CA SER A 58 9.55 -8.09 -1.77
C SER A 58 8.62 -8.58 -0.66
N ALA A 59 8.59 -7.90 0.48
CA ALA A 59 7.70 -8.23 1.59
C ALA A 59 6.21 -8.14 1.20
N LEU A 60 5.84 -7.12 0.39
CA LEU A 60 4.47 -7.01 -0.11
C LEU A 60 4.10 -8.16 -1.05
N SER A 61 5.04 -8.59 -1.90
CA SER A 61 4.85 -9.71 -2.82
C SER A 61 4.69 -11.05 -2.10
N GLU A 62 5.46 -11.30 -1.04
CA GLU A 62 5.34 -12.52 -0.22
C GLU A 62 3.93 -12.65 0.39
N ILE A 63 3.40 -11.54 0.93
CA ILE A 63 2.03 -11.49 1.47
C ILE A 63 0.99 -11.77 0.37
N ALA A 64 1.22 -11.30 -0.85
CA ALA A 64 0.31 -11.52 -1.97
C ALA A 64 0.31 -12.99 -2.45
N VAL A 65 1.47 -13.66 -2.46
CA VAL A 65 1.58 -15.08 -2.87
C VAL A 65 0.87 -16.00 -1.90
N ASP A 66 0.90 -15.71 -0.59
CA ASP A 66 0.22 -16.49 0.45
C ASP A 66 -1.32 -16.56 0.26
N LEU A 67 -1.91 -15.62 -0.48
CA LEU A 67 -3.35 -15.59 -0.77
C LEU A 67 -3.79 -16.57 -1.88
N TYR A 68 -2.85 -17.09 -2.67
CA TYR A 68 -3.14 -17.94 -3.84
C TYR A 68 -2.62 -19.39 -3.71
N ASN A 69 -2.08 -19.75 -2.54
CA ASN A 69 -1.72 -21.11 -2.17
C ASN A 69 -2.83 -21.78 -1.36
#